data_AF-A0A6I0ER08-F1
#
_entry.id   AF-A0A6I0ER08-F1
#
_cell.length_a   1.000
_cell.length_b   1.000
_cell.length_c   1.000
_cell.angle_alpha   90.00
_cell.angle_beta   90.00
_cell.angle_gamma   90.00
#
_symmetry.space_group_name_H-M   'P 1'
#
loop_
_entity.id
_entity.type
_entity.pdbx_description
1 polymer ?
#
loop_
_entity_poly.entity_id
_entity_poly.type
_entity_poly.pdbx_seq_one_letter_code
_entity_poly.pdbx_strand_id
1 'polypeptide(L)'
;MFIELLFALSLRFFFFDFILFKKTREKLKKQNYFFKKLLSCSFCQGFWCGIFVYLLFNISFALFTLYNLLNLLAFGFASAILSITWVVIVHPFLKEYEEDQELPLI
;
A
#
# COMPACT_ATOMS: atom_id res chain seq x y z
N MET A 1 7.96 -2.56 15.46
CA MET A 1 8.09 -1.59 14.36
C MET A 1 8.60 -2.18 13.04
N PHE A 2 9.80 -2.77 12.95
CA PHE A 2 10.29 -3.29 11.65
C PHE A 2 9.39 -4.41 11.06
N ILE A 3 8.94 -5.34 11.91
CA ILE A 3 8.00 -6.40 11.51
C ILE A 3 6.67 -5.80 11.00
N GLU A 4 6.15 -4.77 11.66
CA GLU A 4 4.94 -4.06 11.23
C GLU A 4 5.14 -3.37 9.87
N LEU A 5 6.32 -2.79 9.60
CA LEU A 5 6.63 -2.18 8.30
C LEU A 5 6.70 -3.24 7.18
N LEU A 6 7.32 -4.39 7.44
CA LEU A 6 7.33 -5.51 6.49
C LEU A 6 5.93 -6.05 6.25
N PHE A 7 5.10 -6.11 7.30
CA PHE A 7 3.72 -6.53 7.19
C PHE A 7 2.89 -5.53 6.36
N ALA A 8 3.06 -4.23 6.59
CA ALA A 8 2.42 -3.18 5.80
C ALA A 8 2.84 -3.24 4.32
N LEU A 9 4.13 -3.50 4.05
CA LEU A 9 4.64 -3.70 2.70
C LEU A 9 4.03 -4.93 2.03
N SER A 10 3.97 -6.05 2.74
CA SER A 10 3.40 -7.31 2.24
C SER A 10 1.92 -7.16 1.94
N LEU A 11 1.19 -6.46 2.81
CA LEU A 11 -0.22 -6.16 2.63
C LEU A 11 -0.44 -5.26 1.41
N ARG A 12 0.42 -4.25 1.22
CA ARG A 12 0.38 -3.41 0.02
C ARG A 12 0.61 -4.26 -1.24
N PHE A 13 1.66 -5.07 -1.27
CA PHE A 13 1.98 -5.92 -2.41
C PHE A 13 0.80 -6.83 -2.77
N PHE A 14 0.20 -7.47 -1.78
CA PHE A 14 -0.94 -8.37 -1.94
C PHE A 14 -2.17 -7.67 -2.53
N PHE A 15 -2.53 -6.48 -2.06
CA PHE A 15 -3.72 -5.78 -2.55
C PHE A 15 -3.46 -5.03 -3.87
N PHE A 16 -2.30 -4.40 -4.03
CA PHE A 16 -2.06 -3.40 -5.06
C PHE A 16 -1.17 -3.87 -6.22
N ASP A 17 -0.26 -4.82 -6.02
CA ASP A 17 0.58 -5.33 -7.10
C ASP A 17 0.13 -6.71 -7.59
N PHE A 18 -0.50 -7.52 -6.73
CA PHE A 18 -0.88 -8.88 -7.09
C PHE A 18 -1.85 -8.90 -8.29
N ILE A 19 -1.51 -9.68 -9.32
CA ILE A 19 -2.17 -9.72 -10.64
C ILE A 19 -3.65 -10.11 -10.52
N LEU A 20 -3.99 -11.04 -9.62
CA LEU A 20 -5.36 -11.53 -9.43
C LEU A 20 -6.35 -10.41 -9.09
N PHE A 21 -5.90 -9.38 -8.37
CA PHE A 21 -6.73 -8.26 -7.93
C PHE A 21 -6.85 -7.14 -8.97
N LYS A 22 -6.15 -7.20 -10.12
CA LYS A 22 -6.16 -6.16 -11.16
C LYS A 22 -7.58 -5.78 -11.60
N LYS A 23 -8.43 -6.77 -11.88
CA LYS A 23 -9.84 -6.56 -12.26
C LYS A 23 -10.66 -5.86 -11.17
N THR A 24 -10.43 -6.22 -9.91
CA THR A 24 -11.11 -5.60 -8.76
C THR A 24 -10.64 -4.16 -8.55
N ARG A 25 -9.33 -3.89 -8.71
CA ARG A 25 -8.77 -2.53 -8.63
C ARG A 25 -9.35 -1.62 -9.71
N GLU A 26 -9.43 -2.09 -10.96
CA GLU A 26 -10.01 -1.31 -12.06
C GLU A 26 -11.49 -1.00 -11.84
N LYS A 27 -12.26 -1.94 -11.26
CA LYS A 27 -13.65 -1.67 -10.86
C LYS A 27 -13.74 -0.59 -9.77
N LEU A 28 -12.90 -0.67 -8.73
CA LEU A 28 -12.86 0.31 -7.64
C LEU A 28 -12.41 1.70 -8.11
N LYS A 29 -11.45 1.78 -9.05
CA LYS A 29 -11.01 3.05 -9.65
C LYS A 29 -12.15 3.79 -10.37
N LYS A 30 -13.13 3.06 -10.92
CA LYS A 30 -14.30 3.65 -11.61
C LYS A 30 -15.37 4.17 -10.65
N GLN A 31 -15.38 3.69 -9.40
CA GLN A 31 -16.47 3.97 -8.48
C GLN A 31 -16.37 5.35 -7.80
N ASN A 32 -15.17 5.77 -7.38
CA ASN A 32 -14.96 7.09 -6.75
C ASN A 32 -13.57 7.67 -7.02
N TYR A 33 -13.47 9.00 -7.10
CA TYR A 33 -12.21 9.73 -7.28
C TYR A 33 -11.18 9.43 -6.17
N PHE A 34 -11.64 9.23 -4.94
CA PHE A 34 -10.77 8.85 -3.82
C PHE A 34 -10.07 7.51 -4.06
N PHE A 35 -10.83 6.46 -4.43
CA PHE A 35 -10.25 5.16 -4.76
C PHE A 35 -9.35 5.23 -5.98
N LYS A 36 -9.69 6.05 -6.99
CA LYS A 36 -8.79 6.30 -8.11
C LYS A 36 -7.44 6.83 -7.65
N LYS A 37 -7.42 7.85 -6.79
CA LYS A 37 -6.18 8.46 -6.28
C LYS A 37 -5.41 7.49 -5.37
N LEU A 38 -6.10 6.79 -4.49
CA LEU A 38 -5.52 5.78 -3.60
C LEU A 38 -4.89 4.63 -4.39
N LEU A 39 -5.60 4.06 -5.36
CA LEU A 39 -5.14 2.92 -6.17
C LEU A 39 -4.10 3.30 -7.23
N SER A 40 -3.90 4.58 -7.52
CA SER A 40 -2.91 5.03 -8.52
C SER A 40 -1.61 5.55 -7.91
N CYS A 41 -1.60 5.92 -6.63
CA CYS A 41 -0.43 6.51 -5.98
C CYS A 41 0.20 5.51 -4.99
N SER A 42 1.34 4.94 -5.33
CA SER A 42 2.07 3.97 -4.49
C SER A 42 2.45 4.54 -3.12
N PHE A 43 2.69 5.86 -3.04
CA PHE A 43 2.90 6.55 -1.77
C PHE A 43 1.66 6.50 -0.89
N CYS A 44 0.49 6.87 -1.45
CA CYS A 44 -0.77 6.84 -0.73
C CYS A 44 -1.10 5.42 -0.26
N GLN A 45 -0.93 4.42 -1.12
CA GLN A 45 -1.13 3.02 -0.75
C GLN A 45 -0.27 2.63 0.46
N GLY A 46 1.04 2.89 0.38
CA GLY A 46 1.97 2.60 1.46
C GLY A 46 1.64 3.35 2.76
N PHE A 47 1.23 4.60 2.67
CA PHE A 47 0.81 5.42 3.80
C PHE A 47 -0.42 4.84 4.51
N TRP A 48 -1.49 4.57 3.75
CA TRP A 48 -2.74 4.05 4.30
C TRP A 48 -2.59 2.61 4.80
N CYS A 49 -1.81 1.76 4.13
CA CYS A 49 -1.46 0.43 4.64
C CYS A 49 -0.65 0.53 5.94
N GLY A 50 0.30 1.46 6.03
CA GLY A 50 1.09 1.69 7.24
C GLY A 50 0.22 2.12 8.43
N ILE A 51 -0.67 3.10 8.22
CA ILE A 51 -1.64 3.54 9.24
C ILE A 51 -2.53 2.37 9.67
N PHE A 52 -3.06 1.60 8.72
CA PHE A 52 -3.93 0.46 9.02
C PHE A 52 -3.23 -0.58 9.89
N VAL A 53 -1.99 -0.93 9.55
CA VAL A 53 -1.19 -1.88 10.34
C VAL A 53 -0.86 -1.31 11.72
N TYR A 54 -0.42 -0.05 11.81
CA TYR A 54 -0.13 0.57 13.10
C TYR A 54 -1.37 0.56 14.01
N LEU A 55 -2.55 0.88 13.47
CA LEU A 55 -3.81 0.82 14.21
C LEU A 55 -4.14 -0.60 14.66
N LEU A 56 -3.96 -1.62 13.81
CA LEU A 56 -4.22 -3.01 14.19
C LEU A 56 -3.39 -3.46 15.39
N PHE A 57 -2.10 -3.10 15.44
CA PHE A 57 -1.20 -3.54 16.50
C PHE A 57 -1.26 -2.66 17.76
N ASN A 58 -1.70 -1.40 17.65
CA ASN A 58 -1.73 -0.44 18.75
C ASN A 58 -3.15 -0.05 19.20
N ILE A 59 -4.18 -0.74 18.69
CA ILE A 59 -5.60 -0.41 18.92
C ILE A 59 -5.98 -0.39 20.40
N SER A 60 -5.36 -1.25 21.22
CA SER A 60 -5.64 -1.36 22.65
C SER A 60 -5.12 -0.18 23.47
N PHE A 61 -4.23 0.65 22.92
CA PHE A 61 -3.57 1.76 23.62
C PHE A 61 -3.87 3.14 23.01
N ALA A 62 -4.81 3.21 22.07
CA ALA A 62 -5.19 4.43 21.36
C ALA A 62 -6.02 5.38 22.23
N LEU A 63 -5.48 5.81 23.37
CA LEU A 63 -5.83 7.12 23.90
C LEU A 63 -5.36 8.15 22.87
N PHE A 64 -6.26 9.05 22.46
CA PHE A 64 -6.06 10.12 21.47
C PHE A 64 -5.09 11.21 22.00
N THR A 65 -3.90 10.80 22.42
CA THR A 65 -2.83 11.70 22.84
C THR A 65 -2.07 12.18 21.60
N LEU A 66 -1.72 13.46 21.55
CA LEU A 66 -0.98 14.09 20.44
C LEU A 66 0.28 13.30 20.05
N TYR A 67 0.99 12.75 21.06
CA TYR A 67 2.16 11.91 20.87
C TYR A 67 1.88 10.64 20.04
N ASN A 68 0.76 9.95 20.32
CA ASN A 68 0.36 8.76 19.58
C ASN A 68 -0.04 9.09 18.14
N LEU A 69 -0.64 10.27 17.92
CA LEU A 69 -0.98 10.75 16.57
C LEU A 69 0.26 11.05 15.73
N LEU A 70 1.28 11.67 16.33
CA LEU A 70 2.56 11.93 15.67
C LEU A 70 3.28 10.62 15.31
N ASN A 71 3.29 9.65 16.22
CA ASN A 71 3.87 8.32 15.94
C ASN A 71 3.11 7.57 14.84
N LEU A 72 1.77 7.65 14.83
CA LEU A 72 0.94 7.09 13.75
C LEU A 72 1.29 7.71 12.39
N LEU A 73 1.38 9.04 12.32
CA LEU A 73 1.74 9.77 11.11
C LEU A 73 3.16 9.42 10.65
N ALA A 74 4.14 9.45 11.56
CA ALA A 74 5.53 9.11 11.27
C ALA A 74 5.65 7.68 10.72
N PHE A 75 4.93 6.73 11.31
CA PHE A 75 4.90 5.35 10.82
C PHE A 75 4.25 5.23 9.44
N GLY A 76 3.13 5.94 9.21
CA GLY A 76 2.49 6.03 7.90
C GLY A 76 3.47 6.54 6.83
N PHE A 77 4.21 7.61 7.12
CA PHE A 77 5.21 8.16 6.20
C PHE A 77 6.39 7.22 5.96
N ALA A 78 6.89 6.54 6.99
CA ALA A 78 7.95 5.56 6.84
C ALA A 78 7.53 4.41 5.92
N SER A 79 6.31 3.88 6.10
CA SER A 79 5.72 2.87 5.23
C SER A 79 5.52 3.37 3.79
N ALA A 80 5.12 4.64 3.63
CA ALA A 80 4.92 5.25 2.32
C ALA A 80 6.22 5.37 1.52
N ILE A 81 7.31 5.79 2.18
CA ILE A 81 8.64 5.86 1.56
C ILE A 81 9.09 4.47 1.14
N LEU A 82 8.99 3.49 2.04
CA LEU A 82 9.39 2.11 1.79
C LEU A 82 8.60 1.51 0.61
N SER A 83 7.30 1.79 0.54
CA SER A 83 6.43 1.41 -0.57
C SER A 83 6.86 2.00 -1.92
N ILE A 84 7.19 3.30 -1.98
CA ILE A 84 7.71 3.89 -3.23
C ILE A 84 9.01 3.19 -3.63
N THR A 85 9.95 3.05 -2.71
CA THR A 85 11.25 2.43 -2.98
C THR A 85 11.06 1.02 -3.53
N TRP A 86 10.15 0.25 -2.93
CA TRP A 86 9.80 -1.08 -3.40
C TRP A 86 9.22 -1.07 -4.82
N VAL A 87 8.27 -0.18 -5.11
CA VAL A 87 7.71 -0.06 -6.47
C VAL A 87 8.79 0.28 -7.48
N VAL A 88 9.68 1.24 -7.20
CA VAL A 88 10.75 1.61 -8.12
C VAL A 88 11.67 0.42 -8.43
N ILE A 89 11.95 -0.42 -7.43
CA ILE A 89 12.79 -1.61 -7.59
C ILE A 89 12.05 -2.73 -8.34
N VAL A 90 10.78 -2.98 -8.02
CA VAL A 90 10.03 -4.17 -8.47
C VAL A 90 9.26 -3.93 -9.76
N HIS A 91 8.88 -2.69 -10.08
CA HIS A 91 8.17 -2.34 -11.30
C HIS A 91 8.84 -2.85 -12.60
N PRO A 92 10.18 -2.79 -12.80
CA PRO A 92 10.80 -3.38 -14.00
C PRO A 92 10.56 -4.89 -14.08
N PHE A 93 10.73 -5.61 -12.98
CA PHE A 93 10.53 -7.06 -12.92
C PHE A 93 9.08 -7.46 -13.15
N LEU A 94 8.13 -6.70 -12.60
CA LEU A 94 6.70 -6.96 -12.81
C LEU A 94 6.29 -6.74 -14.26
N LYS A 95 6.88 -5.73 -14.91
CA LYS A 95 6.62 -5.43 -16.31
C LYS A 95 7.12 -6.55 -17.22
N GLU A 96 8.34 -7.03 -16.99
CA GLU A 96 8.92 -8.15 -17.74
C GLU A 96 8.08 -9.43 -17.56
N TYR A 97 7.63 -9.72 -16.34
CA TYR A 97 6.75 -10.87 -16.07
C TYR A 97 5.34 -10.74 -16.68
N GLU A 98 4.76 -9.53 -16.73
CA GLU A 98 3.48 -9.28 -17.41
C GLU A 98 3.59 -9.32 -18.95
N GLU A 99 4.77 -9.09 -19.53
CA GLU A 99 4.99 -9.21 -20.98
C GLU A 99 5.22 -10.67 -21.40
N ASP A 100 5.88 -11.48 -20.56
CA ASP A 100 6.13 -12.91 -20.83
C ASP A 100 4.89 -13.79 -20.67
N GLN A 101 3.96 -13.41 -19.79
CA GLN A 101 2.65 -14.05 -19.72
C GLN A 101 1.71 -13.24 -20.60
N GLU A 102 1.20 -13.80 -21.71
CA GLU A 102 0.21 -13.21 -22.64
C GLU A 102 -1.13 -12.80 -21.97
N LEU A 103 -1.07 -12.03 -20.90
CA LEU A 103 -2.20 -11.51 -20.16
C LEU A 103 -2.58 -10.18 -20.83
N PRO A 104 -3.80 -10.09 -21.39
CA PRO A 104 -4.16 -8.96 -22.23
C PRO A 104 -4.08 -7.64 -21.44
N LEU A 105 -3.20 -6.76 -21.91
CA LEU A 105 -3.10 -5.35 -21.57
C LEU A 105 -4.29 -4.59 -22.15
N ILE A 106 -5.45 -4.60 -21.48
CA ILE A 106 -6.55 -3.63 -21.74
C ILE A 106 -7.24 -3.24 -20.43
#